data_AF-A0A352T0Z9-F1
#
_entry.id   AF-A0A352T0Z9-F1
#
_cell.length_a   1.000
_cell.length_b   1.000
_cell.length_c   1.000
_cell.angle_alpha   90.00
_cell.angle_beta   90.00
_cell.angle_gamma   90.00
#
_symmetry.space_group_name_H-M   'P 1'
#
loop_
_entity.id
_entity.type
_entity.pdbx_description
1 polymer ?
#
loop_
_entity_poly.entity_id
_entity_poly.type
_entity_poly.pdbx_seq_one_letter_code
_entity_poly.pdbx_strand_id
1 'polypeptide(L)'
;MLLFRLGPRYLFIRSKNIDEVADYLESSLGGEVTEFWKAWEKSSEYSTICFITDINHEKTYVEDAVKIVLINDVSTVILSSIVNSHMCHLVHRVDMGPAAIIMRIAGNEPALIDKIKEVFSAKEVDWYEGIGLGEKDDTIIAFTDKVLNGPVSDFLEPKLLIPQPVREVQNRLRLEGLKLITQSLNDSQWYELRINIYDSCGKYKENYDRLMYILSKLE
;
A
#
# COMPACT_ATOMS: atom_id res chain seq x y z
N MET A 1 7.94 14.66 -5.62
CA MET A 1 6.68 14.16 -6.17
C MET A 1 6.66 12.64 -6.11
N LEU A 2 6.02 12.06 -5.08
CA LEU A 2 5.78 10.63 -5.02
C LEU A 2 4.63 10.29 -5.97
N LEU A 3 4.94 9.57 -7.05
CA LEU A 3 3.96 9.11 -8.04
C LEU A 3 3.09 7.98 -7.48
N PHE A 4 3.67 7.18 -6.60
CA PHE A 4 3.00 6.11 -5.89
C PHE A 4 3.72 5.86 -4.55
N ARG A 5 3.02 5.20 -3.63
CA ARG A 5 3.59 4.63 -2.40
C ARG A 5 3.10 3.20 -2.22
N LEU A 6 3.72 2.44 -1.31
CA LEU A 6 3.18 1.15 -0.90
C LEU A 6 1.98 1.34 0.03
N GLY A 7 1.00 0.44 -0.07
CA GLY A 7 0.01 0.22 0.97
C GLY A 7 0.57 -0.72 2.05
N PRO A 8 -0.22 -1.00 3.10
CA PRO A 8 0.16 -1.97 4.11
C PRO A 8 0.25 -3.38 3.54
N ARG A 9 0.88 -4.26 4.30
CA ARG A 9 0.92 -5.70 4.00
C ARG A 9 -0.28 -6.41 4.60
N TYR A 10 -0.70 -7.50 3.96
CA TYR A 10 -1.73 -8.39 4.49
C TYR A 10 -1.12 -9.68 4.98
N LEU A 11 -1.45 -10.05 6.22
CA LEU A 11 -1.01 -11.30 6.84
C LEU A 11 -2.24 -12.08 7.30
N PHE A 12 -2.41 -13.30 6.81
CA PHE A 12 -3.51 -14.17 7.18
C PHE A 12 -2.99 -15.24 8.14
N ILE A 13 -3.46 -15.20 9.38
CA ILE A 13 -3.05 -16.08 10.47
C ILE A 13 -4.18 -17.04 10.78
N ARG A 14 -3.97 -18.33 10.52
CA ARG A 14 -4.95 -19.38 10.82
C ARG A 14 -4.68 -19.92 12.21
N SER A 15 -5.70 -19.93 13.06
CA SER A 15 -5.57 -20.39 14.44
C SER A 15 -6.87 -20.98 14.97
N LYS A 16 -6.76 -21.96 15.88
CA LYS A 16 -7.88 -22.39 16.73
C LYS A 16 -8.03 -21.53 17.98
N ASN A 17 -6.98 -20.79 18.34
CA ASN A 17 -6.85 -19.96 19.54
C ASN A 17 -6.90 -18.48 19.13
N ILE A 18 -7.96 -18.09 18.42
CA ILE A 18 -8.11 -16.77 17.77
C ILE A 18 -7.95 -15.63 18.77
N ASP A 19 -8.59 -15.73 19.94
CA ASP A 19 -8.51 -14.72 20.98
C ASP A 19 -7.09 -14.58 21.52
N GLU A 20 -6.41 -15.69 21.83
CA GLU A 20 -5.03 -15.67 22.36
C GLU A 20 -4.04 -15.08 21.37
N VAL A 21 -4.20 -15.37 20.06
CA VAL A 21 -3.39 -14.75 19.01
C VAL A 21 -3.65 -13.25 18.95
N ALA A 22 -4.92 -12.83 18.96
CA ALA A 22 -5.26 -11.41 18.93
C ALA A 22 -4.70 -10.65 20.15
N ASP A 23 -4.87 -11.22 21.34
CA ASP A 23 -4.37 -10.65 22.60
C ASP A 23 -2.84 -10.53 22.59
N TYR A 24 -2.13 -11.52 22.03
CA TYR A 24 -0.68 -11.43 21.84
C TYR A 24 -0.30 -10.29 20.89
N LEU A 25 -0.96 -10.19 19.73
CA LEU A 25 -0.71 -9.13 18.75
C LEU A 25 -0.99 -7.73 19.33
N GLU A 26 -2.04 -7.58 20.12
CA GLU A 26 -2.38 -6.32 20.80
C GLU A 26 -1.38 -5.98 21.92
N SER A 27 -1.18 -6.89 22.87
CA SER A 27 -0.38 -6.63 24.07
C SER A 27 1.12 -6.56 23.82
N SER A 28 1.65 -7.41 22.93
CA SER A 28 3.09 -7.57 22.72
C SER A 28 3.61 -6.78 21.53
N LEU A 29 2.77 -6.52 20.52
CA LEU A 29 3.15 -5.80 19.29
C LEU A 29 2.43 -4.46 19.13
N GLY A 30 1.64 -4.03 20.12
CA GLY A 30 0.90 -2.77 20.06
C GLY A 30 -0.16 -2.74 18.96
N GLY A 31 -0.72 -3.90 18.60
CA GLY A 31 -1.77 -4.02 17.61
C GLY A 31 -3.08 -3.37 18.07
N GLU A 32 -3.87 -2.86 17.12
CA GLU A 32 -5.22 -2.35 17.35
C GLU A 32 -6.24 -3.32 16.72
N VAL A 33 -7.10 -3.94 17.53
CA VAL A 33 -8.24 -4.72 17.01
C VAL A 33 -9.25 -3.78 16.38
N THR A 34 -9.58 -3.99 15.12
CA THR A 34 -10.37 -3.03 14.34
C THR A 34 -11.07 -3.72 13.15
N GLU A 35 -11.77 -2.95 12.34
CA GLU A 35 -12.40 -3.41 11.10
C GLU A 35 -11.50 -3.14 9.89
N PHE A 36 -11.67 -3.88 8.80
CA PHE A 36 -10.83 -3.80 7.60
C PHE A 36 -10.64 -2.37 7.08
N TRP A 37 -11.73 -1.62 6.84
CA TRP A 37 -11.64 -0.27 6.29
C TRP A 37 -10.97 0.72 7.25
N LYS A 38 -11.23 0.59 8.55
CA LYS A 38 -10.61 1.43 9.57
C LYS A 38 -9.12 1.10 9.74
N ALA A 39 -8.74 -0.17 9.63
CA ALA A 39 -7.34 -0.58 9.55
C ALA A 39 -6.66 0.06 8.33
N TRP A 40 -7.30 -0.04 7.16
CA TRP A 40 -6.77 0.48 5.91
C TRP A 40 -6.55 1.99 5.95
N GLU A 41 -7.55 2.76 6.42
CA GLU A 41 -7.48 4.21 6.53
C GLU A 41 -6.32 4.65 7.43
N LYS A 42 -6.13 3.99 8.58
CA LYS A 42 -5.04 4.31 9.53
C LYS A 42 -3.67 3.82 9.08
N SER A 43 -3.61 2.94 8.09
CA SER A 43 -2.38 2.25 7.72
C SER A 43 -1.43 3.11 6.87
N SER A 44 -0.17 2.70 6.89
CA SER A 44 0.89 3.25 6.05
C SER A 44 1.65 2.13 5.33
N GLU A 45 2.66 2.48 4.55
CA GLU A 45 3.59 1.51 3.95
C GLU A 45 4.38 0.69 4.98
N TYR A 46 4.41 1.13 6.24
CA TYR A 46 5.07 0.46 7.36
C TYR A 46 4.09 -0.29 8.27
N SER A 47 2.84 -0.48 7.83
CA SER A 47 1.82 -1.18 8.60
C SER A 47 1.52 -2.55 7.99
N THR A 48 1.05 -3.48 8.83
CA THR A 48 0.55 -4.79 8.43
C THR A 48 -0.84 -4.99 9.03
N ILE A 49 -1.78 -5.42 8.21
CA ILE A 49 -3.13 -5.80 8.63
C ILE A 49 -3.13 -7.33 8.76
N CYS A 50 -3.33 -7.80 9.99
CA CYS A 50 -3.38 -9.21 10.32
C CYS A 50 -4.84 -9.67 10.37
N PHE A 51 -5.20 -10.63 9.54
CA PHE A 51 -6.50 -11.30 9.51
C PHE A 51 -6.37 -12.62 10.24
N ILE A 52 -7.09 -12.79 11.34
CA ILE A 52 -7.10 -14.03 12.10
C ILE A 52 -8.34 -14.84 11.71
N THR A 53 -8.14 -16.02 11.14
CA THR A 53 -9.20 -16.90 10.63
C THR A 53 -9.19 -18.25 11.35
N ASP A 54 -10.26 -19.02 11.19
CA ASP A 54 -10.24 -20.45 11.53
C ASP A 54 -9.33 -21.23 10.57
N ILE A 55 -9.01 -22.48 10.92
CA ILE A 55 -8.11 -23.37 10.19
C ILE A 55 -8.72 -24.01 8.93
N ASN A 56 -10.05 -23.92 8.77
CA ASN A 56 -10.79 -24.66 7.75
C ASN A 56 -10.81 -23.99 6.36
N HIS A 57 -10.31 -22.76 6.26
CA HIS A 57 -10.29 -22.02 4.99
C HIS A 57 -9.06 -22.44 4.18
N GLU A 58 -9.21 -22.73 2.88
CA GLU A 58 -8.07 -23.01 2.00
C GLU A 58 -7.42 -21.74 1.46
N LYS A 59 -8.25 -20.73 1.15
CA LYS A 59 -7.84 -19.45 0.58
C LYS A 59 -7.99 -18.30 1.57
N THR A 60 -7.29 -17.21 1.32
CA THR A 60 -7.27 -16.01 2.16
C THR A 60 -8.30 -14.98 1.69
N TYR A 61 -9.52 -15.04 2.24
CA TYR A 61 -10.53 -13.98 2.06
C TYR A 61 -10.57 -13.07 3.28
N VAL A 62 -10.87 -11.78 3.07
CA VAL A 62 -11.01 -10.81 4.17
C VAL A 62 -12.24 -11.13 5.02
N GLU A 63 -13.28 -11.62 4.37
CA GLU A 63 -14.58 -11.96 4.93
C GLU A 63 -14.53 -13.16 5.88
N ASP A 64 -13.51 -14.00 5.75
CA ASP A 64 -13.27 -15.16 6.63
C ASP A 64 -12.57 -14.77 7.94
N ALA A 65 -12.15 -13.50 8.07
CA ALA A 65 -11.49 -13.00 9.27
C ALA A 65 -12.47 -12.89 10.44
N VAL A 66 -12.18 -13.63 11.52
CA VAL A 66 -12.91 -13.54 12.78
C VAL A 66 -12.45 -12.32 13.58
N LYS A 67 -11.15 -12.00 13.52
CA LYS A 67 -10.57 -10.78 14.09
C LYS A 67 -9.59 -10.16 13.11
N ILE A 68 -9.56 -8.84 13.04
CA ILE A 68 -8.59 -8.07 12.27
C ILE A 68 -7.80 -7.19 13.22
N VAL A 69 -6.48 -7.24 13.12
CA VAL A 69 -5.55 -6.47 13.96
C VAL A 69 -4.64 -5.65 13.07
N LEU A 70 -4.67 -4.32 13.23
CA LEU A 70 -3.72 -3.42 12.60
C LEU A 70 -2.47 -3.32 13.46
N ILE A 71 -1.30 -3.58 12.89
CA ILE A 71 -0.01 -3.36 13.55
C ILE A 71 0.81 -2.38 12.71
N ASN A 72 1.37 -1.36 13.35
CA ASN A 72 2.23 -0.37 12.70
C ASN A 72 3.69 -0.85 12.62
N ASP A 73 3.87 -2.05 12.07
CA ASP A 73 5.16 -2.66 11.79
C ASP A 73 5.08 -3.55 10.53
N VAL A 74 6.22 -3.87 9.94
CA VAL A 74 6.33 -4.72 8.75
C VAL A 74 6.11 -6.19 9.10
N SER A 75 5.55 -6.95 8.15
CA SER A 75 5.16 -8.35 8.36
C SER A 75 6.31 -9.25 8.82
N THR A 76 7.54 -8.97 8.40
CA THR A 76 8.73 -9.73 8.82
C THR A 76 9.05 -9.57 10.30
N VAL A 77 8.83 -8.38 10.87
CA VAL A 77 9.03 -8.13 12.31
C VAL A 77 7.96 -8.84 13.12
N ILE A 78 6.70 -8.80 12.66
CA ILE A 78 5.58 -9.51 13.29
C ILE A 78 5.85 -11.02 13.31
N LEU A 79 6.20 -11.60 12.16
CA LEU A 79 6.54 -13.02 12.04
C LEU A 79 7.73 -13.40 12.92
N SER A 80 8.80 -12.60 12.92
CA SER A 80 9.96 -12.85 13.80
C SER A 80 9.57 -12.80 15.28
N SER A 81 8.66 -11.90 15.66
CA SER A 81 8.21 -11.78 17.04
C SER A 81 7.39 -13.00 17.46
N ILE A 82 6.47 -13.48 16.62
CA ILE A 82 5.71 -14.72 16.87
C ILE A 82 6.67 -15.90 17.14
N VAL A 83 7.73 -16.03 16.32
CA VAL A 83 8.73 -17.10 16.46
C VAL A 83 9.54 -16.94 17.75
N ASN A 84 10.10 -15.75 17.99
CA ASN A 84 10.99 -15.50 19.12
C ASN A 84 10.26 -15.49 20.47
N SER A 85 8.98 -15.15 20.50
CA SER A 85 8.12 -15.26 21.69
C SER A 85 7.58 -16.67 21.89
N HIS A 86 7.97 -17.65 21.07
CA HIS A 86 7.51 -19.04 21.10
C HIS A 86 5.98 -19.20 20.95
N MET A 87 5.32 -18.26 20.26
CA MET A 87 3.87 -18.27 20.04
C MET A 87 3.43 -19.12 18.86
N CYS A 88 4.36 -19.78 18.15
CA CYS A 88 4.04 -20.66 17.02
C CYS A 88 3.06 -21.79 17.37
N HIS A 89 2.98 -22.21 18.63
CA HIS A 89 2.02 -23.23 19.06
C HIS A 89 0.56 -22.77 18.97
N LEU A 90 0.32 -21.46 18.98
CA LEU A 90 -1.00 -20.84 18.78
C LEU A 90 -1.33 -20.62 17.30
N VAL A 91 -0.37 -20.80 16.40
CA VAL A 91 -0.53 -20.48 14.97
C VAL A 91 -0.46 -21.76 14.16
N HIS A 92 -1.54 -22.07 13.45
CA HIS A 92 -1.58 -23.24 12.57
C HIS A 92 -0.83 -23.00 11.26
N ARG A 93 -1.07 -21.84 10.64
CA ARG A 93 -0.49 -21.44 9.37
C ARG A 93 -0.51 -19.92 9.24
N VAL A 94 0.46 -19.38 8.51
CA VAL A 94 0.46 -17.98 8.10
C VAL A 94 0.65 -17.89 6.59
N ASP A 95 -0.20 -17.11 5.94
CA ASP A 95 -0.12 -16.80 4.52
C ASP A 95 0.01 -15.27 4.33
N MET A 96 0.68 -14.85 3.27
CA MET A 96 0.78 -13.44 2.90
C MET A 96 -0.17 -13.17 1.74
N GLY A 97 -0.99 -12.13 1.87
CA GLY A 97 -1.83 -11.66 0.77
C GLY A 97 -1.04 -10.85 -0.26
N PRO A 98 -1.73 -10.30 -1.28
CA PRO A 98 -1.10 -9.48 -2.30
C PRO A 98 -0.50 -8.22 -1.70
N ALA A 99 0.50 -7.66 -2.36
CA ALA A 99 0.97 -6.33 -2.00
C ALA A 99 -0.03 -5.27 -2.47
N ALA A 100 0.03 -4.08 -1.87
CA ALA A 100 -0.72 -2.94 -2.34
C ALA A 100 0.18 -1.79 -2.77
N ILE A 101 -0.18 -1.10 -3.84
CA ILE A 101 0.38 0.16 -4.28
C ILE A 101 -0.76 1.18 -4.37
N ILE A 102 -0.50 2.37 -3.85
CA ILE A 102 -1.40 3.51 -3.98
C ILE A 102 -0.74 4.48 -4.96
N MET A 103 -1.37 4.69 -6.10
CA MET A 103 -0.85 5.55 -7.17
C MET A 103 -1.69 6.82 -7.28
N ARG A 104 -1.02 7.97 -7.26
CA ARG A 104 -1.67 9.25 -7.49
C ARG A 104 -1.79 9.49 -8.98
N ILE A 105 -3.00 9.80 -9.45
CA ILE A 105 -3.28 10.19 -10.83
C ILE A 105 -3.57 11.69 -10.87
N ALA A 106 -3.11 12.35 -11.93
CA ALA A 106 -3.52 13.70 -12.29
C ALA A 106 -3.94 13.71 -13.77
N GLY A 107 -5.10 14.31 -14.08
CA GLY A 107 -5.59 14.42 -15.46
C GLY A 107 -6.66 13.38 -15.82
N ASN A 108 -6.55 12.76 -17.00
CA ASN A 108 -7.55 11.81 -17.51
C ASN A 108 -7.40 10.44 -16.84
N GLU A 109 -8.16 10.21 -15.76
CA GLU A 109 -8.09 9.01 -14.92
C GLU A 109 -8.40 7.71 -15.70
N PRO A 110 -9.51 7.61 -16.48
CA PRO A 110 -9.83 6.36 -17.19
C PRO A 110 -8.76 5.92 -18.19
N ALA A 111 -8.23 6.86 -18.99
CA ALA A 111 -7.24 6.54 -20.02
C ALA A 111 -5.93 5.99 -19.43
N LEU A 112 -5.54 6.47 -18.25
CA LEU A 112 -4.36 5.96 -17.55
C LEU A 112 -4.59 4.56 -16.97
N ILE A 113 -5.75 4.32 -16.36
CA ILE A 113 -6.12 3.02 -15.79
C ILE A 113 -6.14 1.95 -16.87
N ASP A 114 -6.77 2.21 -18.01
CA ASP A 114 -6.80 1.29 -19.17
C ASP A 114 -5.39 0.94 -19.66
N LYS A 115 -4.51 1.94 -19.69
CA LYS A 115 -3.13 1.73 -20.12
C LYS A 115 -2.31 0.91 -19.14
N ILE A 116 -2.45 1.18 -17.85
CA ILE A 116 -1.81 0.37 -16.80
C ILE A 116 -2.32 -1.07 -16.88
N LYS A 117 -3.63 -1.25 -17.08
CA LYS A 117 -4.25 -2.56 -17.27
C LYS A 117 -3.63 -3.32 -18.44
N GLU A 118 -3.45 -2.69 -19.59
CA GLU A 118 -2.79 -3.30 -20.76
C GLU A 118 -1.33 -3.67 -20.46
N VAL A 119 -0.54 -2.72 -19.95
CA VAL A 119 0.91 -2.84 -19.71
C VAL A 119 1.26 -3.93 -18.69
N PHE A 120 0.38 -4.15 -17.71
CA PHE A 120 0.56 -5.12 -16.64
C PHE A 120 -0.33 -6.35 -16.77
N SER A 121 -1.14 -6.46 -17.83
CA SER A 121 -2.13 -7.53 -17.99
C SER A 121 -3.02 -7.69 -16.74
N ALA A 122 -3.45 -6.54 -16.20
CA ALA A 122 -4.13 -6.49 -14.91
C ALA A 122 -5.62 -6.85 -15.03
N LYS A 123 -6.18 -7.36 -13.92
CA LYS A 123 -7.61 -7.61 -13.76
C LYS A 123 -8.24 -6.50 -12.93
N GLU A 124 -9.39 -5.96 -13.38
CA GLU A 124 -10.19 -5.05 -12.57
C GLU A 124 -10.84 -5.79 -11.41
N VAL A 125 -10.74 -5.24 -10.21
CA VAL A 125 -11.23 -5.80 -8.96
C VAL A 125 -11.63 -4.68 -8.00
N ASP A 126 -12.42 -5.01 -6.98
CA ASP A 126 -12.49 -4.21 -5.75
C ASP A 126 -11.43 -4.66 -4.71
N TRP A 127 -11.44 -4.09 -3.51
CA TRP A 127 -10.48 -4.47 -2.47
C TRP A 127 -10.68 -5.90 -1.95
N TYR A 128 -11.92 -6.32 -1.73
CA TYR A 128 -12.22 -7.66 -1.21
C TYR A 128 -11.89 -8.73 -2.24
N GLU A 129 -12.34 -8.54 -3.49
CA GLU A 129 -12.02 -9.41 -4.61
C GLU A 129 -10.51 -9.43 -4.88
N GLY A 130 -9.84 -8.28 -4.88
CA GLY A 130 -8.41 -8.18 -5.12
C GLY A 130 -7.59 -8.94 -4.08
N ILE A 131 -7.92 -8.79 -2.79
CA ILE A 131 -7.25 -9.49 -1.70
C ILE A 131 -7.58 -10.99 -1.72
N GLY A 132 -8.83 -11.34 -1.98
CA GLY A 132 -9.29 -12.72 -2.04
C GLY A 132 -8.78 -13.50 -3.26
N LEU A 133 -8.53 -12.82 -4.38
CA LEU A 133 -7.98 -13.43 -5.59
C LEU A 133 -6.45 -13.50 -5.57
N GLY A 134 -5.81 -12.43 -5.09
CA GLY A 134 -4.36 -12.30 -5.10
C GLY A 134 -3.67 -13.07 -3.98
N GLU A 135 -2.41 -13.39 -4.20
CA GLU A 135 -1.51 -14.06 -3.28
C GLU A 135 -0.22 -13.23 -3.09
N LYS A 136 0.73 -13.71 -2.28
CA LYS A 136 2.00 -13.02 -1.96
C LYS A 136 2.81 -12.47 -3.15
N ASP A 137 2.65 -13.06 -4.34
CA ASP A 137 3.39 -12.72 -5.55
C ASP A 137 2.57 -11.84 -6.50
N ASP A 138 1.42 -11.34 -6.04
CA ASP A 138 0.55 -10.43 -6.77
C ASP A 138 0.56 -9.03 -6.14
N THR A 139 0.08 -8.04 -6.90
CA THR A 139 0.03 -6.64 -6.47
C THR A 139 -1.29 -6.00 -6.86
N ILE A 140 -1.98 -5.39 -5.90
CA ILE A 140 -3.13 -4.52 -6.13
C ILE A 140 -2.63 -3.09 -6.31
N ILE A 141 -3.04 -2.42 -7.40
CA ILE A 141 -2.89 -0.98 -7.55
C ILE A 141 -4.25 -0.33 -7.31
N ALA A 142 -4.29 0.59 -6.36
CA ALA A 142 -5.39 1.51 -6.13
C ALA A 142 -4.99 2.92 -6.57
N PHE A 143 -5.96 3.68 -7.05
CA PHE A 143 -5.74 5.03 -7.59
C PHE A 143 -6.40 6.09 -6.72
N THR A 144 -5.82 7.29 -6.71
CA THR A 144 -6.37 8.45 -5.98
C THR A 144 -5.97 9.75 -6.66
N ASP A 145 -6.76 10.80 -6.50
CA ASP A 145 -6.41 12.17 -6.88
C ASP A 145 -5.68 12.92 -5.72
N LYS A 146 -5.71 12.34 -4.51
CA LYS A 146 -5.15 12.93 -3.28
C LYS A 146 -3.63 12.79 -3.21
N VAL A 147 -3.03 13.65 -2.40
CA VAL A 147 -1.61 13.58 -2.04
C VAL A 147 -1.31 12.32 -1.21
N LEU A 148 -0.10 11.76 -1.36
CA LEU A 148 0.27 10.47 -0.76
C LEU A 148 1.01 10.60 0.58
N ASN A 149 1.11 11.81 1.13
CA ASN A 149 1.89 12.12 2.34
C ASN A 149 1.19 11.74 3.67
N GLY A 150 0.07 11.01 3.62
CA GLY A 150 -0.69 10.60 4.81
C GLY A 150 -1.67 9.45 4.55
N PRO A 151 -2.61 9.20 5.49
CA PRO A 151 -3.78 8.36 5.29
C PRO A 151 -4.51 8.68 3.97
N VAL A 152 -4.87 7.65 3.20
CA VAL A 152 -5.64 7.79 1.95
C VAL A 152 -6.86 6.90 2.06
N SER A 153 -8.05 7.48 1.94
CA SER A 153 -9.34 6.79 1.97
C SER A 153 -10.15 6.99 0.68
N ASP A 154 -9.91 8.09 -0.05
CA ASP A 154 -10.59 8.41 -1.31
C ASP A 154 -9.92 7.69 -2.50
N PHE A 155 -10.27 6.42 -2.69
CA PHE A 155 -9.81 5.63 -3.84
C PHE A 155 -10.79 5.69 -4.99
N LEU A 156 -10.24 5.81 -6.20
CA LEU A 156 -10.98 5.70 -7.45
C LEU A 156 -11.27 4.24 -7.78
N GLU A 157 -12.29 4.02 -8.61
CA GLU A 157 -12.59 2.71 -9.21
C GLU A 157 -12.23 2.68 -10.69
N PRO A 158 -11.83 1.52 -11.24
CA PRO A 158 -11.57 0.25 -10.54
C PRO A 158 -10.17 0.20 -9.89
N LYS A 159 -9.94 -0.77 -8.98
CA LYS A 159 -8.57 -1.19 -8.64
C LYS A 159 -8.10 -2.25 -9.63
N LEU A 160 -6.79 -2.44 -9.72
CA LEU A 160 -6.18 -3.41 -10.62
C LEU A 160 -5.38 -4.45 -9.84
N LEU A 161 -5.72 -5.72 -9.99
CA LEU A 161 -4.91 -6.85 -9.55
C LEU A 161 -3.92 -7.23 -10.66
N ILE A 162 -2.64 -7.15 -10.34
CA ILE A 162 -1.53 -7.47 -11.25
C ILE A 162 -0.90 -8.78 -10.79
N PRO A 163 -0.79 -9.80 -11.67
CA PRO A 163 -0.20 -11.09 -11.35
C PRO A 163 1.34 -11.03 -11.38
N GLN A 164 1.92 -10.06 -10.66
CA GLN A 164 3.36 -9.82 -10.58
C GLN A 164 3.77 -9.32 -9.19
N PRO A 165 4.96 -9.70 -8.70
CA PRO A 165 5.44 -9.27 -7.40
C PRO A 165 5.63 -7.75 -7.34
N VAL A 166 5.35 -7.17 -6.18
CA VAL A 166 5.38 -5.72 -5.98
C VAL A 166 6.68 -5.05 -6.40
N ARG A 167 7.82 -5.73 -6.23
CA ARG A 167 9.12 -5.19 -6.62
C ARG A 167 9.21 -4.97 -8.13
N GLU A 168 8.66 -5.89 -8.92
CA GLU A 168 8.64 -5.79 -10.39
C GLU A 168 7.71 -4.67 -10.83
N VAL A 169 6.49 -4.63 -10.25
CA VAL A 169 5.50 -3.59 -10.53
C VAL A 169 6.07 -2.21 -10.18
N GLN A 170 6.65 -2.04 -9.00
CA GLN A 170 7.28 -0.78 -8.58
C GLN A 170 8.42 -0.34 -9.50
N ASN A 171 9.29 -1.28 -9.91
CA ASN A 171 10.40 -0.96 -10.81
C ASN A 171 9.88 -0.49 -12.17
N ARG A 172 8.88 -1.18 -12.73
CA ARG A 172 8.25 -0.78 -13.99
C ARG A 172 7.54 0.56 -13.87
N LEU A 173 6.78 0.78 -12.80
CA LEU A 173 6.13 2.08 -12.53
C LEU A 173 7.15 3.22 -12.34
N ARG A 174 8.35 2.96 -11.78
CA ARG A 174 9.41 4.00 -11.71
C ARG A 174 9.98 4.34 -13.08
N LEU A 175 10.17 3.34 -13.94
CA LEU A 175 10.73 3.53 -15.27
C LEU A 175 9.73 4.15 -16.24
N GLU A 176 8.46 3.73 -16.16
CA GLU A 176 7.42 4.10 -17.12
C GLU A 176 6.41 5.09 -16.55
N GLY A 177 6.34 5.30 -15.24
CA GLY A 177 5.28 6.09 -14.59
C GLY A 177 5.20 7.54 -15.07
N LEU A 178 6.35 8.20 -15.24
CA LEU A 178 6.39 9.56 -15.82
C LEU A 178 5.87 9.57 -17.26
N LYS A 179 6.23 8.56 -18.07
CA LYS A 179 5.73 8.40 -19.44
C LYS A 179 4.23 8.13 -19.45
N LEU A 180 3.73 7.29 -18.54
CA LEU A 180 2.31 6.95 -18.44
C LEU A 180 1.48 8.17 -18.06
N ILE A 181 1.92 8.94 -17.06
CA ILE A 181 1.23 10.18 -16.63
C ILE A 181 1.29 11.26 -17.71
N THR A 182 2.44 11.49 -18.32
CA THR A 182 2.56 12.52 -19.36
C THR A 182 1.65 12.24 -20.55
N GLN A 183 1.44 10.97 -20.89
CA GLN A 183 0.54 10.55 -21.96
C GLN A 183 -0.95 10.63 -21.56
N SER A 184 -1.27 10.71 -20.27
CA SER A 184 -2.65 10.88 -19.77
C SER A 184 -3.02 12.32 -19.43
N LEU A 185 -2.10 13.28 -19.59
CA LEU A 185 -2.41 14.71 -19.45
C LEU A 185 -3.21 15.21 -20.67
N ASN A 186 -4.28 15.96 -20.41
CA ASN A 186 -5.02 16.65 -21.47
C ASN A 186 -4.06 17.58 -22.24
N ASP A 187 -4.15 17.56 -23.57
CA ASP A 187 -3.27 18.26 -24.52
C ASP A 187 -1.78 17.87 -24.49
N SER A 188 -1.38 16.79 -23.77
CA SER A 188 0.02 16.35 -23.65
C SER A 188 0.99 17.45 -23.18
N GLN A 189 0.48 18.50 -22.51
CA GLN A 189 1.28 19.65 -22.12
C GLN A 189 2.00 19.37 -20.79
N TRP A 190 3.32 19.24 -20.87
CA TRP A 190 4.20 19.21 -19.70
C TRP A 190 4.55 20.64 -19.30
N TYR A 191 4.09 21.06 -18.12
CA TYR A 191 4.48 22.35 -17.55
C TYR A 191 5.78 22.17 -16.76
N GLU A 192 6.92 22.51 -17.38
CA GLU A 192 8.21 22.58 -16.68
C GLU A 192 8.24 23.83 -15.79
N LEU A 193 8.22 23.63 -14.47
CA LEU A 193 8.50 24.71 -13.51
C LEU A 193 9.99 24.76 -13.22
N ARG A 194 10.69 25.75 -13.76
CA ARG A 194 12.09 26.03 -13.43
C ARG A 194 12.18 27.12 -12.36
N ILE A 195 12.68 26.75 -11.18
CA ILE A 195 12.98 27.70 -10.10
C ILE A 195 14.48 27.91 -10.05
N ASN A 196 14.94 29.13 -10.38
CA ASN A 196 16.33 29.50 -10.26
C ASN A 196 16.55 30.28 -8.95
N ILE A 197 17.46 29.81 -8.10
CA ILE A 197 17.85 30.51 -6.87
C ILE A 197 19.11 31.33 -7.17
N TYR A 198 18.96 32.65 -7.18
CA TYR A 198 20.08 33.57 -7.26
C TYR A 198 20.37 34.12 -5.86
N ASP A 199 21.60 33.93 -5.40
CA ASP A 199 21.99 34.35 -4.06
C ASP A 199 23.32 35.12 -4.10
N SER A 200 23.21 36.43 -3.88
CA SER A 200 24.36 37.34 -3.77
C SER A 200 24.98 37.38 -2.38
N CYS A 201 24.35 36.75 -1.37
CA CYS A 201 24.72 36.85 0.04
C CYS A 201 25.38 35.58 0.59
N GLY A 202 25.63 34.55 -0.23
CA GLY A 202 26.27 33.30 0.17
C GLY A 202 25.42 32.38 1.05
N LYS A 203 24.09 32.58 1.08
CA LYS A 203 23.08 31.78 1.79
C LYS A 203 22.31 30.81 0.88
N TYR A 204 22.85 30.42 -0.26
CA TYR A 204 22.19 29.57 -1.25
C TYR A 204 21.57 28.31 -0.62
N LYS A 205 22.32 27.61 0.24
CA LYS A 205 21.84 26.39 0.90
C LYS A 205 20.61 26.63 1.77
N GLU A 206 20.59 27.72 2.53
CA GLU A 206 19.45 28.06 3.39
C GLU A 206 18.20 28.36 2.55
N ASN A 207 18.36 29.09 1.44
CA ASN A 207 17.26 29.39 0.52
C ASN A 207 16.76 28.14 -0.20
N TYR A 208 17.67 27.26 -0.59
CA TYR A 208 17.36 25.95 -1.16
C TYR A 208 16.57 25.09 -0.15
N ASP A 209 17.04 24.97 1.09
CA ASP A 209 16.39 24.17 2.14
C ASP A 209 14.98 24.71 2.45
N ARG A 210 14.79 26.03 2.46
CA ARG A 210 13.46 26.67 2.60
C ARG A 210 12.53 26.35 1.43
N LEU A 211 13.02 26.43 0.21
CA LEU A 211 12.25 26.07 -0.98
C LEU A 211 11.84 24.59 -0.92
N MET A 212 12.79 23.71 -0.63
CA MET A 212 12.54 22.27 -0.48
C MET A 212 11.53 21.98 0.63
N TYR A 213 11.62 22.70 1.76
CA TYR A 213 10.63 22.58 2.83
C TYR A 213 9.23 22.98 2.33
N ILE A 214 9.07 24.13 1.67
CA ILE A 214 7.76 24.55 1.14
C ILE A 214 7.24 23.56 0.10
N LEU A 215 8.08 23.13 -0.84
CA LEU A 215 7.71 22.14 -1.84
C LEU A 215 7.28 20.83 -1.19
N SER A 216 7.97 20.36 -0.14
CA SER A 216 7.58 19.16 0.60
C SER A 216 6.23 19.27 1.34
N LYS A 217 5.74 20.50 1.57
CA LYS A 217 4.42 20.75 2.17
C LYS A 217 3.31 20.94 1.15
N LEU A 218 3.67 21.26 -0.10
CA LEU A 218 2.74 21.35 -1.23
C LEU A 218 2.53 20.00 -1.93
N GLU A 219 3.49 19.08 -1.77
CA GLU A 219 3.37 17.67 -2.13
C GLU A 219 2.51 16.87 -1.15
#